data_AF-B9XCB1-F1
#
_entry.id   AF-B9XCB1-F1
#
_cell.length_a   1.000
_cell.length_b   1.000
_cell.length_c   1.000
_cell.angle_alpha   90.00
_cell.angle_beta   90.00
_cell.angle_gamma   90.00
#
_symmetry.space_group_name_H-M   'P 1'
#
loop_
_entity.id
_entity.type
_entity.pdbx_description
1 polymer ?
#
loop_
_entity_poly.entity_id
_entity_poly.type
_entity_poly.pdbx_seq_one_letter_code
_entity_poly.pdbx_strand_id
1 'polypeptide(L)'
;MNTSLKPFSRLHSTAWLSAILFSLTVAVTPLHAADKELHYLTAGKPDAATLLPPPSPSDSSEQAAELAEVRTIYHCASSNDIAVAYSEKKFSVFNFTPTIGTFFTATNLPRTAAFFEKVQIDAALVTDAGKDYFRRPRPFTTDPSLANGKLEKSFGYPSGHSTESMVLALVLADLLPDQRDAILDHARLMGWHRVQIARHYPSDIYAGRVLAQAITRQLKESDSFKKDLDAVKTEIAAAQK
;
A
#
# COMPACT_ATOMS: atom_id res chain seq x y z
N MET A 1 -67.35 48.74 -16.06
CA MET A 1 -68.65 48.09 -16.31
C MET A 1 -68.34 46.69 -16.83
N ASN A 2 -68.49 45.65 -16.01
CA ASN A 2 -69.65 44.71 -16.05
C ASN A 2 -69.90 44.24 -17.50
N THR A 3 -69.76 42.97 -17.90
CA THR A 3 -70.32 41.74 -17.32
C THR A 3 -69.70 40.53 -18.04
N SER A 4 -69.33 39.45 -17.35
CA SER A 4 -70.03 38.14 -17.36
C SER A 4 -70.69 37.74 -18.70
N LEU A 5 -70.32 36.57 -19.23
CA LEU A 5 -71.24 35.44 -19.50
C LEU A 5 -70.49 34.27 -20.18
N LYS A 6 -70.40 33.12 -19.48
CA LYS A 6 -70.37 31.78 -20.09
C LYS A 6 -71.75 31.54 -20.74
N PRO A 7 -71.90 30.75 -21.83
CA PRO A 7 -71.94 29.28 -21.71
C PRO A 7 -71.52 28.49 -22.97
N PHE A 8 -71.17 27.21 -22.80
CA PHE A 8 -71.90 26.06 -23.36
C PHE A 8 -71.01 24.80 -23.35
N SER A 9 -71.55 23.79 -22.67
CA SER A 9 -71.14 22.39 -22.65
C SER A 9 -71.25 21.74 -24.03
N ARG A 10 -70.26 20.91 -24.41
CA ARG A 10 -70.53 19.62 -25.07
C ARG A 10 -69.55 18.55 -24.61
N LEU A 11 -70.17 17.41 -24.33
CA LEU A 11 -69.64 16.17 -23.81
C LEU A 11 -68.78 15.42 -24.84
N HIS A 12 -67.75 14.77 -24.29
CA HIS A 12 -67.16 13.46 -24.62
C HIS A 12 -66.87 13.07 -26.08
N SER A 13 -65.57 12.87 -26.35
CA SER A 13 -65.05 11.55 -26.72
C SER A 13 -63.53 11.54 -26.55
N THR A 14 -63.05 10.95 -25.45
CA THR A 14 -61.61 10.67 -25.26
C THR A 14 -61.29 9.34 -25.91
N ALA A 15 -60.74 9.36 -27.12
CA ALA A 15 -60.03 8.22 -27.69
C ALA A 15 -58.64 8.16 -27.06
N TRP A 16 -58.37 7.17 -26.22
CA TRP A 16 -57.05 6.90 -25.66
C TRP A 16 -56.22 6.14 -26.70
N LEU A 17 -55.27 6.83 -27.33
CA LEU A 17 -54.19 6.22 -28.11
C LEU A 17 -53.01 6.00 -27.16
N SER A 18 -52.82 4.76 -26.70
CA SER A 18 -51.63 4.37 -25.94
C SER A 18 -50.44 4.24 -26.89
N ALA A 19 -49.56 5.25 -26.90
CA ALA A 19 -48.27 5.18 -27.57
C ALA A 19 -47.30 4.35 -26.71
N ILE A 20 -46.80 3.24 -27.26
CA ILE A 20 -45.75 2.41 -26.64
C ILE A 20 -44.41 3.08 -26.92
N LEU A 21 -43.83 3.75 -25.91
CA LEU A 21 -42.45 4.22 -25.95
C LEU A 21 -41.51 3.08 -25.53
N PHE A 22 -40.72 2.56 -26.47
CA PHE A 22 -39.60 1.67 -26.18
C PHE A 22 -38.42 2.51 -25.70
N SER A 23 -38.19 2.58 -24.39
CA SER A 23 -36.99 3.21 -23.83
C SER A 23 -35.84 2.22 -23.85
N LEU A 24 -34.86 2.45 -24.73
CA LEU A 24 -33.61 1.71 -24.78
C LEU A 24 -32.68 2.24 -23.67
N THR A 25 -32.64 1.54 -22.54
CA THR A 25 -31.69 1.85 -21.46
C THR A 25 -30.33 1.24 -21.77
N VAL A 26 -29.37 2.07 -22.15
CA VAL A 26 -27.95 1.68 -22.20
C VAL A 26 -27.45 1.64 -20.76
N ALA A 27 -27.27 0.43 -20.22
CA ALA A 27 -26.64 0.24 -18.91
C ALA A 27 -25.14 0.53 -19.04
N VAL A 28 -24.71 1.71 -18.59
CA VAL A 28 -23.30 2.00 -18.32
C VAL A 28 -22.96 1.33 -17.00
N THR A 29 -22.30 0.17 -17.04
CA THR A 29 -21.73 -0.42 -15.83
C THR A 29 -20.51 0.41 -15.41
N PRO A 30 -20.47 0.95 -14.18
CA PRO A 30 -19.26 1.58 -13.69
C PRO A 30 -18.17 0.51 -13.60
N LEU A 31 -17.01 0.80 -14.20
CA LEU A 31 -15.79 0.02 -14.05
C LEU A 31 -15.38 0.11 -12.57
N HIS A 32 -15.80 -0.87 -11.76
CA HIS A 32 -15.34 -0.98 -10.39
C HIS A 32 -13.85 -1.28 -10.45
N ALA A 33 -13.03 -0.41 -9.86
CA ALA A 33 -11.67 -0.80 -9.48
C ALA A 33 -11.83 -2.03 -8.60
N ALA A 34 -11.21 -3.16 -8.96
CA ALA A 34 -11.28 -4.37 -8.16
C ALA A 34 -10.84 -4.01 -6.73
N ASP A 35 -11.74 -4.18 -5.76
CA ASP A 35 -11.37 -4.10 -4.36
C ASP A 35 -10.23 -5.09 -4.15
N LYS A 36 -9.10 -4.62 -3.62
CA LYS A 36 -7.95 -5.48 -3.37
C LYS A 36 -8.35 -6.45 -2.26
N GLU A 37 -8.61 -7.70 -2.63
CA GLU A 37 -8.92 -8.77 -1.68
C GLU A 37 -7.65 -9.34 -1.04
N LEU A 38 -7.77 -9.76 0.22
CA LEU A 38 -6.69 -10.49 0.90
C LEU A 38 -6.52 -11.89 0.30
N HIS A 39 -5.29 -12.33 0.16
CA HIS A 39 -4.93 -13.60 -0.47
C HIS A 39 -4.56 -14.70 0.54
N TYR A 40 -3.87 -14.33 1.61
CA TYR A 40 -3.33 -15.26 2.61
C TYR A 40 -3.78 -14.90 4.02
N LEU A 41 -3.92 -13.61 4.31
CA LEU A 41 -4.34 -13.11 5.61
C LEU A 41 -5.87 -13.13 5.76
N THR A 42 -6.29 -13.17 7.02
CA THR A 42 -7.70 -12.96 7.38
C THR A 42 -7.95 -11.48 7.64
N ALA A 43 -9.11 -10.98 7.22
CA ALA A 43 -9.49 -9.59 7.46
C ALA A 43 -9.34 -9.20 8.95
N GLY A 44 -8.70 -8.05 9.19
CA GLY A 44 -8.43 -7.53 10.53
C GLY A 44 -7.31 -8.26 11.31
N LYS A 45 -6.56 -9.19 10.68
CA LYS A 45 -5.44 -9.88 11.34
C LYS A 45 -4.15 -9.87 10.49
N PRO A 46 -3.01 -9.41 11.03
CA PRO A 46 -2.89 -8.78 12.35
C PRO A 46 -3.55 -7.40 12.39
N ASP A 47 -3.99 -6.98 13.58
CA ASP A 47 -4.52 -5.64 13.79
C ASP A 47 -3.37 -4.68 14.14
N ALA A 48 -3.02 -3.80 13.19
CA ALA A 48 -1.98 -2.80 13.36
C ALA A 48 -2.26 -1.82 14.49
N ALA A 49 -3.53 -1.46 14.72
CA ALA A 49 -3.94 -0.49 15.75
C ALA A 49 -3.74 -1.04 17.17
N THR A 50 -4.03 -2.34 17.36
CA THR A 50 -3.81 -3.03 18.62
C THR A 50 -2.34 -3.37 18.85
N LEU A 51 -1.59 -3.70 17.79
CA LEU A 51 -0.20 -4.14 17.89
C LEU A 51 0.79 -3.00 18.16
N LEU A 52 0.62 -1.88 17.46
CA LEU A 52 1.61 -0.81 17.46
C LEU A 52 1.31 0.22 18.56
N PRO A 53 2.34 0.78 19.22
CA PRO A 53 2.12 1.94 20.06
C PRO A 53 1.62 3.11 19.19
N PRO A 54 0.86 4.06 19.76
CA PRO A 54 0.53 5.28 19.04
C PRO A 54 1.80 6.05 18.68
N PRO A 55 1.82 6.78 17.55
CA PRO A 55 2.92 7.68 17.24
C PRO A 55 2.98 8.84 18.24
N SER A 56 4.13 9.50 18.33
CA SER A 56 4.33 10.66 19.20
C SER A 56 3.28 11.75 18.90
N PRO A 57 2.66 12.36 19.93
CA PRO A 57 1.66 13.41 19.73
C PRO A 57 2.23 14.63 18.98
N SER A 58 1.41 15.25 18.12
CA SER A 58 1.84 16.32 17.22
C SER A 58 2.46 17.54 17.90
N ASP A 59 2.06 17.85 19.13
CA ASP A 59 2.48 19.01 19.94
C ASP A 59 3.55 18.65 20.99
N SER A 60 4.05 17.42 20.99
CA SER A 60 5.05 16.95 21.94
C SER A 60 6.49 17.36 21.56
N SER A 61 7.37 17.43 22.57
CA SER A 61 8.82 17.61 22.35
C SER A 61 9.44 16.43 21.59
N GLU A 62 8.89 15.23 21.74
CA GLU A 62 9.30 14.04 21.02
C GLU A 62 9.04 14.17 19.51
N GLN A 63 7.84 14.61 19.12
CA GLN A 63 7.53 14.87 17.72
C GLN A 63 8.39 15.99 17.13
N ALA A 64 8.70 17.03 17.92
CA ALA A 64 9.61 18.08 17.50
C ALA A 64 11.05 17.57 17.27
N ALA A 65 11.53 16.67 18.14
CA ALA A 65 12.84 16.04 18.00
C ALA A 65 12.92 15.15 16.75
N GLU A 66 11.90 14.32 16.49
CA GLU A 66 11.85 13.50 15.28
C GLU A 66 11.82 14.35 14.00
N LEU A 67 11.11 15.48 13.99
CA LEU A 67 11.13 16.38 12.84
C LEU A 67 12.51 17.02 12.62
N ALA A 68 13.21 17.40 13.69
CA ALA A 68 14.56 17.93 13.61
C ALA A 68 15.56 16.89 13.07
N GLU A 69 15.40 15.63 13.47
CA GLU A 69 16.17 14.51 12.92
C GLU A 69 15.91 14.33 11.42
N VAL A 70 14.63 14.30 10.99
CA VAL A 70 14.27 14.19 9.57
C VAL A 70 14.86 15.34 8.75
N ARG A 71 14.79 16.58 9.23
CA ARG A 71 15.40 17.74 8.55
C ARG A 71 16.91 17.53 8.34
N THR A 72 17.60 17.10 9.39
CA THR A 72 19.04 16.84 9.33
C THR A 72 19.35 15.76 8.31
N ILE A 73 18.66 14.63 8.36
CA ILE A 73 18.86 13.52 7.43
C ILE A 73 18.55 13.93 5.98
N TYR A 74 17.45 14.66 5.77
CA TYR A 74 17.05 15.16 4.46
C TYR A 74 18.12 16.06 3.82
N HIS A 75 18.72 16.96 4.59
CA HIS A 75 19.77 17.86 4.09
C HIS A 75 21.14 17.19 3.93
N CYS A 76 21.39 16.09 4.64
CA CYS A 76 22.65 15.33 4.53
C CYS A 76 22.59 14.19 3.50
N ALA A 77 21.41 13.81 3.01
CA ALA A 77 21.25 12.71 2.07
C ALA A 77 21.99 12.99 0.75
N SER A 78 22.75 12.00 0.27
CA SER A 78 23.47 12.15 -0.99
C SER A 78 22.51 12.17 -2.18
N SER A 79 22.91 12.79 -3.29
CA SER A 79 22.11 12.80 -4.52
C SER A 79 21.84 11.39 -5.05
N ASN A 80 22.78 10.45 -4.84
CA ASN A 80 22.60 9.05 -5.21
C ASN A 80 21.52 8.37 -4.36
N ASP A 81 21.56 8.54 -3.03
CA ASP A 81 20.56 7.93 -2.14
C ASP A 81 19.17 8.50 -2.40
N ILE A 82 19.07 9.81 -2.66
CA ILE A 82 17.81 10.46 -3.04
C ILE A 82 17.27 9.88 -4.35
N ALA A 83 18.12 9.65 -5.35
CA ALA A 83 17.71 9.06 -6.63
C ALA A 83 17.18 7.63 -6.44
N VAL A 84 17.88 6.82 -5.65
CA VAL A 84 17.43 5.45 -5.30
C VAL A 84 16.11 5.50 -4.54
N ALA A 85 15.99 6.35 -3.52
CA ALA A 85 14.78 6.52 -2.72
C ALA A 85 13.53 6.89 -3.55
N TYR A 86 13.69 7.69 -4.60
CA TYR A 86 12.60 7.99 -5.52
C TYR A 86 12.28 6.84 -6.47
N SER A 87 13.29 6.10 -6.92
CA SER A 87 13.10 4.92 -7.79
C SER A 87 12.25 3.85 -7.10
N GLU A 88 12.38 3.71 -5.78
CA GLU A 88 11.64 2.75 -4.94
C GLU A 88 10.19 3.17 -4.65
N LYS A 89 9.71 4.26 -5.25
CA LYS A 89 8.29 4.65 -5.11
C LYS A 89 7.35 3.49 -5.45
N LYS A 90 7.69 2.72 -6.48
CA LYS A 90 7.12 1.42 -6.77
C LYS A 90 8.25 0.41 -6.65
N PHE A 91 8.00 -0.68 -5.97
CA PHE A 91 8.98 -1.75 -5.81
C PHE A 91 8.26 -3.10 -5.79
N SER A 92 9.06 -4.15 -5.94
CA SER A 92 8.63 -5.53 -5.85
C SER A 92 9.71 -6.34 -5.12
N VAL A 93 9.51 -7.64 -4.98
CA VAL A 93 10.56 -8.53 -4.49
C VAL A 93 11.83 -8.46 -5.35
N PHE A 94 11.75 -8.11 -6.62
CA PHE A 94 12.92 -8.01 -7.49
C PHE A 94 13.79 -6.77 -7.24
N ASN A 95 13.41 -5.89 -6.31
CA ASN A 95 14.35 -4.88 -5.80
C ASN A 95 15.54 -5.53 -5.06
N PHE A 96 15.41 -6.78 -4.60
CA PHE A 96 16.49 -7.54 -3.96
C PHE A 96 17.46 -8.21 -4.95
N THR A 97 17.28 -8.06 -6.27
CA THR A 97 18.20 -8.64 -7.29
C THR A 97 19.68 -8.29 -7.07
N PRO A 98 20.07 -7.04 -6.72
CA PRO A 98 21.48 -6.72 -6.45
C PRO A 98 22.06 -7.49 -5.25
N THR A 99 21.22 -7.89 -4.31
CA THR A 99 21.61 -8.72 -3.15
C THR A 99 21.68 -10.20 -3.52
N ILE A 100 20.74 -10.68 -4.34
CA ILE A 100 20.52 -12.11 -4.59
C ILE A 100 21.32 -12.67 -5.77
N GLY A 101 21.47 -11.87 -6.82
CA GLY A 101 22.09 -12.27 -8.07
C GLY A 101 21.18 -12.08 -9.28
N THR A 102 21.80 -11.99 -10.46
CA THR A 102 21.15 -11.61 -11.73
C THR A 102 20.09 -12.60 -12.23
N PHE A 103 20.08 -13.84 -11.74
CA PHE A 103 19.03 -14.80 -12.04
C PHE A 103 17.67 -14.37 -11.47
N PHE A 104 17.67 -13.61 -10.37
CA PHE A 104 16.48 -13.25 -9.60
C PHE A 104 15.71 -12.11 -10.28
N THR A 105 14.91 -12.45 -11.30
CA THR A 105 14.11 -11.50 -12.08
C THR A 105 12.72 -12.06 -12.35
N ALA A 106 11.74 -11.18 -12.58
CA ALA A 106 10.36 -11.57 -12.87
C ALA A 106 10.24 -12.46 -14.12
N THR A 107 11.09 -12.24 -15.12
CA THR A 107 11.14 -13.05 -16.34
C THR A 107 11.56 -14.48 -16.07
N ASN A 108 12.54 -14.68 -15.19
CA ASN A 108 13.04 -16.01 -14.85
C ASN A 108 12.19 -16.72 -13.78
N LEU A 109 11.50 -15.94 -12.95
CA LEU A 109 10.79 -16.42 -11.76
C LEU A 109 9.32 -15.95 -11.74
N PRO A 110 8.50 -16.33 -12.74
CA PRO A 110 7.12 -15.86 -12.84
C PRO A 110 6.23 -16.32 -11.69
N ARG A 111 6.43 -17.51 -11.10
CA ARG A 111 5.64 -17.94 -9.92
C ARG A 111 6.04 -17.15 -8.69
N THR A 112 7.33 -16.89 -8.53
CA THR A 112 7.87 -16.02 -7.48
C THR A 112 7.28 -14.62 -7.58
N ALA A 113 7.20 -14.06 -8.79
CA ALA A 113 6.58 -12.76 -9.03
C ALA A 113 5.12 -12.73 -8.54
N ALA A 114 4.30 -13.69 -9.00
CA ALA A 114 2.89 -13.77 -8.64
C ALA A 114 2.67 -14.02 -7.13
N PHE A 115 3.51 -14.85 -6.51
CA PHE A 115 3.45 -15.11 -5.07
C PHE A 115 3.75 -13.85 -4.25
N PHE A 116 4.87 -13.19 -4.54
CA PHE A 116 5.26 -12.01 -3.77
C PHE A 116 4.36 -10.79 -4.04
N GLU A 117 3.70 -10.71 -5.20
CA GLU A 117 2.65 -9.72 -5.44
C GLU A 117 1.48 -9.89 -4.44
N LYS A 118 0.98 -11.12 -4.26
CA LYS A 118 -0.07 -11.42 -3.27
C LYS A 118 0.39 -11.10 -1.84
N VAL A 119 1.61 -11.49 -1.48
CA VAL A 119 2.21 -11.17 -0.16
C VAL A 119 2.26 -9.66 0.06
N GLN A 120 2.67 -8.90 -0.96
CA GLN A 120 2.74 -7.43 -0.87
C GLN A 120 1.36 -6.79 -0.77
N ILE A 121 0.37 -7.28 -1.50
CA ILE A 121 -1.02 -6.81 -1.43
C ILE A 121 -1.56 -6.97 0.00
N ASP A 122 -1.39 -8.14 0.60
CA ASP A 122 -1.82 -8.42 1.96
C ASP A 122 -1.13 -7.49 2.97
N ALA A 123 0.19 -7.32 2.84
CA ALA A 123 0.95 -6.42 3.71
C ALA A 123 0.52 -4.96 3.58
N ALA A 124 0.23 -4.51 2.35
CA ALA A 124 -0.25 -3.16 2.07
C ALA A 124 -1.61 -2.90 2.71
N LEU A 125 -2.56 -3.84 2.58
CA LEU A 125 -3.91 -3.72 3.15
C LEU A 125 -3.88 -3.60 4.68
N VAL A 126 -3.08 -4.43 5.35
CA VAL A 126 -2.90 -4.33 6.82
C VAL A 126 -2.25 -3.00 7.22
N THR A 127 -1.25 -2.56 6.46
CA THR A 127 -0.55 -1.31 6.74
C THR A 127 -1.47 -0.10 6.54
N ASP A 128 -2.29 -0.11 5.50
CA ASP A 128 -3.22 0.98 5.20
C ASP A 128 -4.32 1.07 6.27
N ALA A 129 -4.82 -0.05 6.79
CA ALA A 129 -5.72 -0.05 7.96
C ALA A 129 -5.09 0.63 9.19
N GLY A 130 -3.79 0.38 9.45
CA GLY A 130 -3.05 1.08 10.50
C GLY A 130 -2.94 2.59 10.26
N LYS A 131 -2.64 3.00 9.02
CA LYS A 131 -2.58 4.42 8.63
C LYS A 131 -3.91 5.14 8.82
N ASP A 132 -5.00 4.49 8.46
CA ASP A 132 -6.35 5.06 8.60
C ASP A 132 -6.77 5.20 10.06
N TYR A 133 -6.26 4.34 10.94
CA TYR A 133 -6.45 4.44 12.38
C TYR A 133 -5.63 5.57 13.01
N PHE A 134 -4.30 5.58 12.83
CA PHE A 134 -3.41 6.52 13.53
C PHE A 134 -3.37 7.92 12.89
N ARG A 135 -3.61 8.02 11.58
CA ARG A 135 -3.73 9.28 10.84
C ARG A 135 -2.58 10.28 11.03
N ARG A 136 -1.37 9.78 11.27
CA ARG A 136 -0.19 10.63 11.50
C ARG A 136 0.16 11.45 10.25
N PRO A 137 0.28 12.78 10.33
CA PRO A 137 0.82 13.60 9.24
C PRO A 137 2.25 13.20 8.89
N ARG A 138 2.65 13.36 7.63
CA ARG A 138 4.03 13.10 7.19
C ARG A 138 4.94 14.29 7.50
N PRO A 139 6.27 14.11 7.55
CA PRO A 139 7.21 15.21 7.82
C PRO A 139 7.00 16.42 6.90
N PHE A 140 6.84 16.21 5.59
CA PHE A 140 6.60 17.28 4.63
C PHE A 140 5.25 18.01 4.79
N THR A 141 4.30 17.44 5.52
CA THR A 141 3.03 18.11 5.85
C THR A 141 3.22 19.06 7.03
N THR A 142 4.01 18.65 8.02
CA THR A 142 4.35 19.47 9.18
C THR A 142 5.34 20.57 8.83
N ASP A 143 6.30 20.27 7.95
CA ASP A 143 7.25 21.23 7.41
C ASP A 143 7.23 21.22 5.86
N PRO A 144 6.47 22.14 5.23
CA PRO A 144 6.37 22.22 3.78
C PRO A 144 7.69 22.48 3.04
N SER A 145 8.76 22.94 3.72
CA SER A 145 10.08 23.08 3.07
C SER A 145 10.71 21.74 2.69
N LEU A 146 10.24 20.64 3.31
CA LEU A 146 10.64 19.28 3.00
C LEU A 146 9.82 18.65 1.85
N ALA A 147 8.86 19.38 1.27
CA ALA A 147 8.03 18.87 0.20
C ALA A 147 8.78 18.86 -1.14
N ASN A 148 9.11 17.65 -1.63
CA ASN A 148 9.86 17.43 -2.87
C ASN A 148 9.27 16.29 -3.70
N GLY A 149 9.48 16.31 -5.02
CA GLY A 149 8.99 15.26 -5.92
C GLY A 149 7.47 15.04 -5.86
N LYS A 150 7.00 13.83 -6.23
CA LYS A 150 5.57 13.48 -6.16
C LYS A 150 5.19 13.03 -4.75
N LEU A 151 4.45 13.86 -4.04
CA LEU A 151 3.99 13.62 -2.66
C LEU A 151 2.89 12.55 -2.57
N GLU A 152 2.92 11.83 -1.45
CA GLU A 152 1.92 10.86 -1.03
C GLU A 152 0.72 11.58 -0.41
N LYS A 153 -0.48 11.05 -0.64
CA LYS A 153 -1.73 11.60 -0.07
C LYS A 153 -2.19 10.88 1.19
N SER A 154 -1.59 9.74 1.51
CA SER A 154 -1.92 8.92 2.68
C SER A 154 -1.11 9.32 3.91
N PHE A 155 -1.54 8.86 5.09
CA PHE A 155 -0.87 9.09 6.36
C PHE A 155 0.49 8.37 6.48
N GLY A 156 1.29 8.79 7.46
CA GLY A 156 2.68 8.36 7.66
C GLY A 156 2.87 7.12 8.53
N TYR A 157 1.99 6.85 9.49
CA TYR A 157 2.24 5.83 10.51
C TYR A 157 1.27 4.64 10.44
N PRO A 158 1.76 3.39 10.36
CA PRO A 158 3.17 3.00 10.15
C PRO A 158 3.60 3.20 8.68
N SER A 159 4.90 3.09 8.42
CA SER A 159 5.43 3.22 7.06
C SER A 159 5.09 2.02 6.17
N GLY A 160 4.36 2.27 5.07
CA GLY A 160 4.05 1.25 4.05
C GLY A 160 5.31 0.65 3.42
N HIS A 161 6.20 1.48 2.88
CA HIS A 161 7.47 1.04 2.31
C HIS A 161 8.29 0.20 3.28
N SER A 162 8.37 0.60 4.56
CA SER A 162 9.10 -0.18 5.55
C SER A 162 8.42 -1.50 5.91
N THR A 163 7.09 -1.52 6.02
CA THR A 163 6.36 -2.75 6.33
C THR A 163 6.45 -3.73 5.17
N GLU A 164 6.05 -3.30 3.98
CA GLU A 164 5.97 -4.14 2.79
C GLU A 164 7.36 -4.70 2.42
N SER A 165 8.40 -3.85 2.32
CA SER A 165 9.76 -4.34 1.99
C SER A 165 10.30 -5.32 3.02
N MET A 166 10.03 -5.11 4.31
CA MET A 166 10.44 -6.03 5.37
C MET A 166 9.65 -7.34 5.35
N VAL A 167 8.34 -7.33 5.04
CA VAL A 167 7.56 -8.57 4.85
C VAL A 167 8.14 -9.38 3.69
N LEU A 168 8.40 -8.74 2.54
CA LEU A 168 9.00 -9.42 1.39
C LEU A 168 10.36 -10.00 1.77
N ALA A 169 11.20 -9.22 2.45
CA ALA A 169 12.54 -9.66 2.87
C ALA A 169 12.51 -10.81 3.89
N LEU A 170 11.60 -10.80 4.87
CA LEU A 170 11.48 -11.88 5.84
C LEU A 170 11.07 -13.20 5.17
N VAL A 171 10.12 -13.15 4.24
CA VAL A 171 9.70 -14.34 3.47
C VAL A 171 10.81 -14.80 2.53
N LEU A 172 11.50 -13.86 1.87
CA LEU A 172 12.61 -14.16 0.96
C LEU A 172 13.83 -14.74 1.69
N ALA A 173 14.10 -14.27 2.90
CA ALA A 173 15.16 -14.79 3.76
C ALA A 173 14.89 -16.20 4.30
N ASP A 174 13.63 -16.66 4.29
CA ASP A 174 13.32 -18.07 4.58
C ASP A 174 13.54 -18.96 3.34
N LEU A 175 13.42 -18.40 2.14
CA LEU A 175 13.70 -19.08 0.87
C LEU A 175 15.21 -19.15 0.58
N LEU A 176 15.96 -18.13 0.99
CA LEU A 176 17.40 -17.96 0.74
C LEU A 176 18.17 -17.68 2.05
N PRO A 177 18.28 -18.68 2.96
CA PRO A 177 18.81 -18.48 4.30
C PRO A 177 20.27 -18.02 4.32
N ASP A 178 21.09 -18.43 3.35
CA ASP A 178 22.51 -18.05 3.26
C ASP A 178 22.71 -16.55 3.01
N GLN A 179 21.68 -15.86 2.51
CA GLN A 179 21.70 -14.44 2.19
C GLN A 179 20.80 -13.62 3.13
N ARG A 180 20.29 -14.25 4.20
CA ARG A 180 19.31 -13.68 5.12
C ARG A 180 19.69 -12.29 5.60
N ASP A 181 20.89 -12.12 6.14
CA ASP A 181 21.29 -10.83 6.72
C ASP A 181 21.36 -9.73 5.66
N ALA A 182 21.93 -10.03 4.49
CA ALA A 182 22.02 -9.09 3.38
C ALA A 182 20.63 -8.69 2.84
N ILE A 183 19.69 -9.63 2.76
CA ILE A 183 18.30 -9.37 2.36
C ILE A 183 17.61 -8.46 3.39
N LEU A 184 17.76 -8.76 4.68
CA LEU A 184 17.17 -7.94 5.74
C LEU A 184 17.79 -6.53 5.81
N ASP A 185 19.10 -6.41 5.57
CA ASP A 185 19.79 -5.12 5.49
C ASP A 185 19.29 -4.27 4.32
N HIS A 186 19.09 -4.87 3.15
CA HIS A 186 18.51 -4.15 2.01
C HIS A 186 17.10 -3.63 2.33
N ALA A 187 16.24 -4.43 2.98
CA ALA A 187 14.92 -3.95 3.39
C ALA A 187 14.97 -2.81 4.40
N ARG A 188 15.92 -2.85 5.36
CA ARG A 188 16.16 -1.74 6.29
C ARG A 188 16.55 -0.47 5.53
N LEU A 189 17.40 -0.61 4.52
CA LEU A 189 17.84 0.50 3.68
C LEU A 189 16.67 1.09 2.87
N MET A 190 15.81 0.27 2.25
CA MET A 190 14.60 0.73 1.56
C MET A 190 13.65 1.51 2.49
N GLY A 191 13.52 1.09 3.75
CA GLY A 191 12.81 1.86 4.76
C GLY A 191 13.49 3.19 5.07
N TRP A 192 14.81 3.17 5.25
CA TRP A 192 15.60 4.36 5.58
C TRP A 192 15.61 5.42 4.48
N HIS A 193 15.63 5.00 3.22
CA HIS A 193 15.48 5.87 2.05
C HIS A 193 14.27 6.80 2.17
N ARG A 194 13.19 6.34 2.81
CA ARG A 194 11.98 7.16 3.00
C ARG A 194 12.17 8.29 4.00
N VAL A 195 13.09 8.15 4.96
CA VAL A 195 13.50 9.21 5.89
C VAL A 195 14.36 10.24 5.15
N GLN A 196 15.28 9.76 4.30
CA GLN A 196 16.15 10.62 3.47
C GLN A 196 15.40 11.53 2.51
N ILE A 197 14.19 11.15 2.07
CA ILE A 197 13.31 12.02 1.27
C ILE A 197 12.12 12.57 2.08
N ALA A 198 12.23 12.62 3.40
CA ALA A 198 11.25 13.22 4.33
C ALA A 198 9.81 12.69 4.20
N ARG A 199 9.63 11.42 3.83
CA ARG A 199 8.32 10.77 3.72
C ARG A 199 7.83 10.16 5.01
N HIS A 200 8.75 9.79 5.87
CA HIS A 200 8.50 9.08 7.12
C HIS A 200 9.46 9.57 8.19
N TYR A 201 8.97 9.58 9.43
CA TYR A 201 9.82 9.70 10.62
C TYR A 201 10.50 8.35 10.90
N PRO A 202 11.67 8.32 11.58
CA PRO A 202 12.30 7.08 12.00
C PRO A 202 11.38 6.13 12.79
N SER A 203 10.51 6.66 13.65
CA SER A 203 9.49 5.85 14.34
C SER A 203 8.48 5.18 13.40
N ASP A 204 8.09 5.81 12.28
CA ASP A 204 7.22 5.17 11.27
C ASP A 204 7.90 3.93 10.65
N ILE A 205 9.22 4.02 10.43
CA ILE A 205 10.04 2.93 9.87
C ILE A 205 10.18 1.81 10.89
N TYR A 206 10.45 2.14 12.15
CA TYR A 206 10.51 1.15 13.22
C TYR A 206 9.18 0.41 13.38
N ALA A 207 8.07 1.14 13.47
CA ALA A 207 6.73 0.56 13.57
C ALA A 207 6.39 -0.32 12.36
N GLY A 208 6.79 0.08 11.16
CA GLY A 208 6.61 -0.73 9.96
C GLY A 208 7.34 -2.08 10.04
N ARG A 209 8.58 -2.11 10.56
CA ARG A 209 9.32 -3.37 10.77
C ARG A 209 8.68 -4.26 11.83
N VAL A 210 8.15 -3.68 12.91
CA VAL A 210 7.41 -4.44 13.94
C VAL A 210 6.14 -5.06 13.34
N LEU A 211 5.37 -4.27 12.58
CA LEU A 211 4.18 -4.76 11.90
C LEU A 211 4.51 -5.87 10.88
N ALA A 212 5.61 -5.73 10.16
CA ALA A 212 6.07 -6.74 9.21
C ALA A 212 6.30 -8.11 9.87
N GLN A 213 6.88 -8.14 11.07
CA GLN A 213 7.07 -9.40 11.81
C GLN A 213 5.73 -10.09 12.12
N ALA A 214 4.73 -9.32 12.56
CA ALA A 214 3.40 -9.85 12.84
C ALA A 214 2.69 -10.32 11.57
N ILE A 215 2.77 -9.56 10.47
CA ILE A 215 2.23 -9.96 9.18
C ILE A 215 2.87 -11.26 8.71
N THR A 216 4.21 -11.34 8.70
CA THR A 216 4.91 -12.56 8.27
C THR A 216 4.55 -13.77 9.12
N ARG A 217 4.39 -13.60 10.44
CA ARG A 217 3.91 -14.67 11.32
C ARG A 217 2.51 -15.15 10.90
N GLN A 218 1.58 -14.22 10.68
CA GLN A 218 0.20 -14.56 10.29
C GLN A 218 0.14 -15.20 8.88
N LEU A 219 0.96 -14.72 7.94
CA LEU A 219 1.09 -15.34 6.60
C LEU A 219 1.48 -16.81 6.71
N LYS A 220 2.46 -17.13 7.57
CA LYS A 220 2.94 -18.51 7.77
C LYS A 220 1.90 -19.45 8.38
N GLU A 221 0.83 -18.93 8.99
CA GLU A 221 -0.27 -19.76 9.50
C GLU A 221 -1.21 -20.23 8.36
N SER A 222 -1.24 -19.52 7.23
CA SER A 222 -2.11 -19.84 6.08
C SER A 222 -1.64 -21.05 5.28
N ASP A 223 -2.54 -21.97 4.93
CA ASP A 223 -2.20 -23.16 4.12
C ASP A 223 -2.01 -22.82 2.65
N SER A 224 -2.75 -21.84 2.11
CA SER A 224 -2.51 -21.35 0.75
C SER A 224 -1.15 -20.69 0.62
N PHE A 225 -0.72 -19.94 1.65
CA PHE A 225 0.63 -19.36 1.70
C PHE A 225 1.71 -20.44 1.68
N LYS A 226 1.61 -21.45 2.57
CA LYS A 226 2.59 -22.56 2.63
C LYS A 226 2.71 -23.28 1.28
N LYS A 227 1.57 -23.58 0.65
CA LYS A 227 1.52 -24.24 -0.66
C LYS A 227 2.20 -23.41 -1.75
N ASP A 228 1.90 -22.12 -1.84
CA ASP A 228 2.50 -21.25 -2.84
C ASP A 228 4.01 -21.04 -2.57
N LEU A 229 4.41 -20.95 -1.29
CA LEU A 229 5.81 -20.85 -0.88
C LEU A 229 6.64 -22.07 -1.31
N ASP A 230 6.10 -23.29 -1.17
CA ASP A 230 6.78 -24.52 -1.62
C ASP A 230 6.98 -24.54 -3.15
N ALA A 231 6.00 -24.03 -3.91
CA ALA A 231 6.10 -23.91 -5.35
C ALA A 231 7.18 -22.89 -5.77
N VAL A 232 7.26 -21.76 -5.05
CA VAL A 232 8.31 -20.74 -5.25
C VAL A 232 9.68 -21.27 -4.89
N LYS A 233 9.81 -22.00 -3.78
CA LYS A 233 11.08 -22.63 -3.37
C LYS A 233 11.62 -23.55 -4.47
N THR A 234 10.74 -24.31 -5.11
CA THR A 234 11.11 -25.19 -6.23
C THR A 234 11.57 -24.40 -7.46
N GLU A 235 10.88 -23.30 -7.79
CA GLU A 235 11.23 -22.44 -8.92
C GLU A 235 12.61 -21.76 -8.72
N ILE A 236 12.85 -21.18 -7.54
CA ILE A 236 14.13 -20.54 -7.21
C ILE A 236 15.28 -21.56 -7.28
N ALA A 237 15.11 -22.75 -6.70
CA ALA A 237 16.14 -23.79 -6.73
C ALA A 237 16.44 -24.31 -8.14
N ALA A 238 15.47 -24.26 -9.06
CA ALA A 238 15.67 -24.61 -10.46
C ALA A 238 16.44 -23.53 -11.22
N ALA A 239 16.23 -22.24 -10.90
CA ALA A 239 16.89 -21.11 -11.56
C ALA A 239 18.33 -20.84 -11.06
N GLN A 240 18.72 -21.42 -9.93
CA GLN A 240 20.09 -21.33 -9.39
C GLN A 240 21.05 -22.38 -9.98
N LYS A 241 20.54 -23.32 -10.79
CA LYS A 241 21.35 -24.33 -11.49
C LYS A 241 21.80 -23.82 -12.85
#